data_AF-A0A9Q9BLD7-F1
#
_entry.id   AF-A0A9Q9BLD7-F1
#
_cell.length_a   1.000
_cell.length_b   1.000
_cell.length_c   1.000
_cell.angle_alpha   90.00
_cell.angle_beta   90.00
_cell.angle_gamma   90.00
#
_symmetry.space_group_name_H-M   'P 1'
#
loop_
_entity.id
_entity.type
_entity.pdbx_description
1 polymer ?
#
loop_
_entity_poly.entity_id
_entity_poly.type
_entity_poly.pdbx_seq_one_letter_code
_entity_poly.pdbx_strand_id
1 'polypeptide(L)' 'MTHKVYSGIYKKANIRVYGRHTVVNGRHYIRVEAGLMYPVERESIREEKGKVD' A
#
# COMPACT_ATOMS: atom_id res chain seq x y z
N MET A 1 -12.44 -8.46 12.18
CA MET A 1 -12.43 -7.84 10.84
C MET A 1 -11.06 -8.11 10.20
N THR A 2 -10.99 -8.93 9.17
CA THR A 2 -9.73 -9.25 8.48
C THR A 2 -9.28 -8.03 7.68
N HIS A 3 -8.23 -7.34 8.13
CA HIS A 3 -7.69 -6.21 7.39
C HIS A 3 -6.98 -6.74 6.14
N LYS A 4 -7.45 -6.34 4.96
CA LYS A 4 -6.75 -6.61 3.70
C LYS A 4 -5.49 -5.77 3.65
N VAL A 5 -4.34 -6.44 3.68
CA VAL A 5 -3.05 -5.79 3.49
C VAL A 5 -2.75 -5.73 2.00
N TYR A 6 -2.23 -4.60 1.55
CA TYR A 6 -1.80 -4.37 0.19
C TYR A 6 -0.31 -4.10 0.19
N SER A 7 0.36 -4.57 -0.84
CA SER A 7 1.74 -4.21 -1.14
C SER A 7 1.80 -3.38 -2.43
N GLY A 8 2.72 -2.44 -2.51
CA GLY A 8 2.94 -1.62 -3.71
C GLY A 8 4.40 -1.19 -3.82
N ILE A 9 4.80 -0.73 -5.01
CA ILE A 9 6.17 -0.23 -5.25
C ILE A 9 6.16 1.29 -5.10
N TYR A 10 6.93 1.79 -4.14
CA TYR A 10 7.12 3.22 -3.93
C TYR A 10 8.00 3.80 -5.02
N LYS A 11 7.44 4.75 -5.78
CA LYS A 11 8.03 5.25 -7.03
C LYS A 11 9.44 5.84 -6.86
N LYS A 12 9.71 6.57 -5.77
CA LYS A 12 10.97 7.34 -5.61
C LYS A 12 12.19 6.44 -5.38
N ALA A 13 12.01 5.30 -4.72
CA ALA A 13 13.12 4.44 -4.29
C ALA A 13 12.98 2.99 -4.79
N ASN A 14 11.94 2.68 -5.58
CA ASN A 14 11.63 1.33 -6.05
C ASN A 14 11.58 0.28 -4.92
N ILE A 15 11.17 0.71 -3.73
CA ILE A 15 11.06 -0.15 -2.55
C ILE A 15 9.62 -0.68 -2.44
N ARG A 16 9.49 -1.90 -1.93
CA ARG A 16 8.18 -2.48 -1.64
C ARG A 16 7.68 -1.99 -0.28
N VAL A 17 6.45 -1.49 -0.26
CA VAL A 17 5.78 -1.00 0.95
C VAL A 17 4.50 -1.79 1.18
N TYR A 18 4.17 -2.03 2.44
CA TYR A 18 3.03 -2.84 2.88
C TYR A 18 2.11 -2.03 3.78
N GLY A 19 0.81 -2.13 3.57
CA GLY A 19 -0.15 -1.41 4.38
C GLY A 19 -1.54 -1.37 3.76
N ARG A 20 -2.31 -0.35 4.10
CA ARG A 20 -3.67 -0.18 3.57
C ARG A 20 -3.64 0.57 2.25
N HIS A 21 -4.25 0.01 1.21
CA HIS A 21 -4.46 0.75 -0.03
C HIS A 21 -5.50 1.86 0.18
N THR A 22 -5.17 3.08 -0.26
CA THR A 22 -6.08 4.23 -0.26
C THR A 22 -5.92 5.02 -1.57
N VAL A 23 -6.99 5.69 -1.98
CA VAL A 23 -7.03 6.53 -3.18
C VAL A 23 -7.40 7.94 -2.75
N VAL A 24 -6.54 8.91 -3.08
CA VAL A 24 -6.74 10.33 -2.77
C VAL A 24 -6.56 11.13 -4.05
N ASN A 25 -7.58 11.90 -4.45
CA ASN A 25 -7.57 12.69 -5.69
C ASN A 25 -7.15 11.87 -6.94
N GLY A 26 -7.66 10.63 -7.05
CA GLY A 26 -7.34 9.72 -8.15
C GLY A 26 -5.93 9.11 -8.10
N ARG A 27 -5.10 9.45 -7.11
CA ARG A 27 -3.76 8.90 -6.92
C ARG A 27 -3.80 7.76 -5.91
N HIS A 28 -3.02 6.72 -6.18
CA HIS A 28 -2.95 5.53 -5.34
C HIS A 28 -1.83 5.63 -4.31
N TYR A 29 -2.14 5.24 -3.07
CA TYR A 29 -1.20 5.25 -1.96
C TYR A 29 -1.29 3.96 -1.14
N ILE A 30 -0.16 3.57 -0.55
CA ILE A 30 -0.13 2.61 0.55
C ILE A 30 0.06 3.41 1.85
N ARG A 31 -0.92 3.33 2.74
CA ARG A 31 -0.86 3.91 4.08
C ARG A 31 -0.33 2.86 5.06
N VAL A 32 0.84 3.13 5.64
CA VAL A 32 1.44 2.25 6.67
C VAL A 32 0.88 2.60 8.06
N GLU A 33 1.09 1.73 9.06
CA GLU A 33 0.54 1.91 10.41
C GLU A 33 1.00 3.20 11.10
N ALA A 34 2.22 3.67 10.81
CA ALA A 34 2.72 4.97 11.28
C ALA A 34 1.97 6.19 10.70
N GLY A 35 0.92 5.97 9.91
CA GLY A 35 0.12 7.03 9.28
C GLY A 35 0.72 7.63 8.02
N LEU A 36 1.94 7.24 7.64
CA LEU A 36 2.61 7.70 6.42
C LEU A 36 1.95 7.15 5.15
N MET A 37 1.86 7.98 4.11
CA MET A 37 1.29 7.60 2.81
C MET A 37 2.37 7.57 1.73
N TYR A 38 2.57 6.39 1.13
CA TYR A 38 3.53 6.20 0.05
C TYR A 38 2.81 6.20 -1.30
N PRO A 39 3.09 7.16 -2.21
CA PRO A 39 2.52 7.14 -3.55
C PRO A 39 3.07 5.96 -4.35
N VAL A 40 2.17 5.17 -4.93
CA VAL A 40 2.48 3.96 -5.71
C VAL A 40 1.78 4.01 -7.06
N GLU A 41 2.31 3.30 -8.06
CA GLU A 41 1.57 3.09 -9.32
C GLU A 41 0.43 2.09 -9.10
N ARG A 42 -0.73 2.32 -9.72
CA ARG A 42 -1.90 1.42 -9.61
C ARG A 42 -1.54 -0.02 -9.98
N GLU A 43 -0.80 -0.17 -11.06
CA GLU A 43 -0.31 -1.44 -11.62
C GLU A 43 0.71 -2.15 -10.73
N SER A 44 1.36 -1.43 -9.80
CA SER A 44 2.27 -2.02 -8.82
C SER A 44 1.58 -2.61 -7.59
N ILE A 45 0.28 -2.33 -7.41
CA ILE A 45 -0.47 -2.71 -6.20
C ILE A 45 -0.92 -4.17 -6.29
N ARG A 46 -0.64 -4.93 -5.24
CA ARG A 46 -1.08 -6.32 -5.09
C ARG A 46 -1.71 -6.51 -3.71
N GLU A 47 -2.90 -7.11 -3.67
CA GLU A 47 -3.50 -7.58 -2.42
C GLU A 47 -2.63 -8.72 -1.89
N GLU A 48 -2.19 -8.62 -0.65
CA GLU A 48 -1.55 -9.72 0.06
C GLU A 48 -2.46 -10.23 1.15
N LYS A 49 -2.64 -11.55 1.17
CA LYS A 49 -3.27 -12.24 2.31
C LYS A 49 -2.25 -12.32 3.44
N GLY A 50 -2.00 -11.20 4.11
CA GLY A 50 -1.30 -11.20 5.38
C GLY A 50 -2.19 -11.88 6.42
N LYS A 51 -1.83 -13.10 6.85
CA LYS A 51 -2.19 -13.56 8.19
C LYS A 51 -1.44 -12.63 9.14
N VAL A 52 -2.15 -11.67 9.74
CA VAL A 52 -1.62 -10.96 10.90
C VAL A 52 -1.66 -12.00 12.01
N ASP A 53 -0.49 -12.52 12.38
CA ASP A 53 -0.30 -13.38 13.56
C ASP A 53 -0.59 -12.58 14.84
#